data_AF-A0A2N2KY95-F1
#
_entry.id   AF-A0A2N2KY95-F1
#
_cell.length_a   1.000
_cell.length_b   1.000
_cell.length_c   1.000
_cell.angle_alpha   90.00
_cell.angle_beta   90.00
_cell.angle_gamma   90.00
#
_symmetry.space_group_name_H-M   'P 1'
#
loop_
_entity.id
_entity.type
_entity.pdbx_description
1 polymer ?
#
loop_
_entity_poly.entity_id
_entity_poly.type
_entity_poly.pdbx_seq_one_letter_code
_entity_poly.pdbx_strand_id
1 'polypeptide(L)'
;MFRLADHHLEAAQKIAVTNRKKKRCDECYDRGWIGLTEQNLLVLCTRCVDMEKAMDAWKEYVSGHEDLKEHFAELFEEKEVETEHTETEKHNIHDMKKAKPANMPNFTPGMKRTGRAKKI
;
A
#
# COMPACT_ATOMS: atom_id res chain seq x y z
N MET A 1 16.11 -16.81 16.83
CA MET A 1 15.39 -15.94 15.90
C MET A 1 14.85 -14.77 16.71
N PHE A 2 15.27 -13.54 16.41
CA PHE A 2 14.79 -12.34 17.11
C PHE A 2 13.31 -12.13 16.78
N ARG A 3 12.49 -11.83 17.80
CA ARG A 3 11.08 -11.50 17.65
C ARG A 3 10.84 -10.15 18.30
N LEU A 4 10.27 -9.22 17.54
CA LEU A 4 9.97 -7.88 18.02
C LEU A 4 8.92 -7.96 19.14
N ALA A 5 9.22 -7.30 20.27
CA ALA A 5 8.29 -7.22 21.38
C ALA A 5 7.04 -6.42 20.99
N ASP A 6 5.89 -6.79 21.56
CA ASP A 6 4.58 -6.27 21.13
C ASP A 6 4.46 -4.74 21.31
N HIS A 7 5.15 -4.16 22.30
CA HIS A 7 5.14 -2.72 22.54
C HIS A 7 5.79 -1.91 21.39
N HIS A 8 6.84 -2.44 20.76
CA HIS A 8 7.47 -1.81 19.60
C HIS A 8 6.62 -1.98 18.34
N LEU A 9 5.89 -3.10 18.24
CA LEU A 9 4.96 -3.35 17.14
C LEU A 9 3.77 -2.37 17.19
N GLU A 10 3.26 -2.05 18.37
CA GLU A 10 2.24 -1.00 18.52
C GLU A 10 2.76 0.38 18.09
N ALA A 11 4.00 0.71 18.43
CA ALA A 11 4.63 1.96 17.99
C ALA A 11 4.76 2.02 16.45
N ALA A 12 5.20 0.91 15.83
CA ALA A 12 5.28 0.80 14.38
C ALA A 12 3.89 0.98 13.71
N GLN A 13 2.85 0.38 14.29
CA GLN A 13 1.47 0.56 13.79
C GLN A 13 1.02 2.02 13.87
N LYS A 14 1.31 2.72 14.98
CA LYS A 14 0.99 4.15 15.13
C LYS A 14 1.70 4.99 14.06
N ILE A 15 2.98 4.72 13.81
CA ILE A 15 3.77 5.38 12.76
C ILE A 15 3.17 5.13 11.37
N ALA A 16 2.70 3.91 11.11
CA ALA A 16 2.05 3.58 9.84
C ALA A 16 0.75 4.36 9.64
N VAL A 17 -0.03 4.60 10.70
CA VAL A 17 -1.30 5.36 10.63
C VAL A 17 -1.06 6.85 10.46
N THR A 18 -0.07 7.43 11.15
CA THR A 18 0.22 8.86 11.08
C THR A 18 0.79 9.27 9.72
N ASN A 19 1.60 8.42 9.11
CA ASN A 19 2.27 8.68 7.83
C ASN A 19 1.45 8.24 6.60
N ARG A 20 0.11 8.20 6.71
CA ARG A 20 -0.76 7.84 5.60
C ARG A 20 -0.98 9.01 4.65
N LYS A 21 -0.69 8.77 3.37
CA LYS A 21 -1.06 9.65 2.25
C LYS A 21 -2.53 9.51 1.89
N LYS A 22 -3.14 8.34 2.08
CA LYS A 22 -4.53 8.04 1.69
C LYS A 22 -5.34 7.44 2.84
N LYS A 23 -6.57 7.93 3.02
CA LYS A 23 -7.52 7.47 4.03
C LYS A 23 -8.22 6.16 3.68
N ARG A 24 -8.41 5.87 2.38
CA ARG A 24 -9.04 4.65 1.90
C ARG A 24 -8.11 3.83 1.00
N CYS A 25 -8.04 2.51 1.22
CA CYS A 25 -7.25 1.57 0.44
C CYS A 25 -7.79 0.14 0.59
N ASP A 26 -8.11 -0.49 -0.54
CA ASP A 26 -8.66 -1.85 -0.58
C ASP A 26 -7.62 -2.93 -0.23
N GLU A 27 -6.32 -2.59 -0.32
CA GLU A 27 -5.23 -3.55 -0.15
C GLU A 27 -4.83 -3.74 1.31
N CYS A 28 -4.77 -2.64 2.07
CA CYS A 28 -4.53 -2.69 3.51
C CYS A 28 -5.81 -2.60 4.34
N TYR A 29 -6.97 -2.48 3.69
CA TYR A 29 -8.28 -2.25 4.32
C TYR A 29 -8.25 -1.10 5.32
N ASP A 30 -7.72 0.04 4.87
CA ASP A 30 -7.61 1.27 5.66
C ASP A 30 -6.74 1.18 6.91
N ARG A 31 -5.93 0.13 7.08
CA ARG A 31 -5.02 0.00 8.23
C ARG A 31 -3.72 0.78 8.03
N GLY A 32 -3.16 0.74 6.82
CA GLY A 32 -1.84 1.31 6.51
C GLY A 32 -0.73 0.26 6.39
N TRP A 33 -0.98 -0.98 6.81
CA TRP A 33 -0.08 -2.12 6.68
C TRP A 33 -0.82 -3.35 6.19
N ILE A 34 -0.09 -4.30 5.61
CA ILE A 34 -0.63 -5.52 5.00
C ILE A 34 -0.68 -6.64 6.04
N GLY A 35 0.38 -6.77 6.84
CA GLY A 35 0.50 -7.82 7.84
C GLY A 35 1.76 -7.72 8.68
N LEU A 36 2.05 -8.80 9.39
CA LEU A 36 3.23 -8.98 10.22
C LEU A 36 4.04 -10.16 9.68
N THR A 37 5.37 -10.08 9.75
CA THR A 37 6.25 -11.23 9.48
C THR A 37 6.32 -12.17 10.69
N GLU A 38 6.96 -13.32 10.54
CA GLU A 38 7.20 -14.28 11.63
C GLU A 38 7.99 -13.67 12.81
N GLN A 39 8.74 -12.60 12.55
CA GLN A 39 9.54 -11.86 13.53
C GLN A 39 8.76 -10.70 14.17
N ASN A 40 7.44 -10.61 14.00
CA ASN A 40 6.61 -9.49 14.42
C ASN A 40 7.00 -8.14 13.75
N LEU A 41 7.59 -8.16 12.54
CA LEU A 41 7.90 -6.92 11.81
C LEU A 41 6.70 -6.48 10.96
N LEU A 42 6.40 -5.19 10.97
CA LEU A 42 5.26 -4.61 10.27
C LEU A 42 5.55 -4.41 8.78
N VAL A 43 4.72 -5.01 7.91
CA VAL A 43 4.82 -4.83 6.46
C VAL A 43 3.90 -3.69 6.03
N LEU A 44 4.50 -2.52 5.72
CA LEU A 44 3.77 -1.32 5.32
C LEU A 44 3.11 -1.46 3.94
N CYS A 45 2.01 -0.72 3.73
CA CYS A 45 1.36 -0.65 2.43
C CYS A 45 1.96 0.48 1.59
N THR A 46 2.64 0.09 0.51
CA THR A 46 3.34 1.00 -0.44
C THR A 46 2.43 2.01 -1.13
N ARG A 47 1.11 1.75 -1.19
CA ARG A 47 0.15 2.59 -1.92
C ARG A 47 -0.46 3.71 -1.07
N CYS A 48 -0.50 3.54 0.24
CA CYS A 48 -1.21 4.45 1.14
C CYS A 48 -0.33 5.05 2.23
N VAL A 49 0.83 4.47 2.53
CA VAL A 49 1.81 5.01 3.49
C VAL A 49 2.97 5.64 2.74
N ASP A 50 3.46 6.75 3.28
CA ASP A 50 4.71 7.35 2.83
C ASP A 50 5.90 6.55 3.37
N MET A 51 6.52 5.71 2.53
CA MET A 51 7.59 4.81 2.96
C MET A 51 8.79 5.58 3.53
N GLU A 52 9.20 6.67 2.90
CA GLU A 52 10.34 7.49 3.35
C GLU A 52 10.08 8.05 4.75
N LYS A 53 8.95 8.75 4.93
CA LYS A 53 8.58 9.33 6.24
C LYS A 53 8.35 8.28 7.31
N ALA A 54 7.74 7.15 6.95
CA ALA A 54 7.51 6.06 7.89
C ALA A 54 8.83 5.42 8.35
N MET A 55 9.78 5.25 7.44
CA MET A 55 11.11 4.74 7.75
C MET A 55 11.92 5.72 8.61
N ASP A 56 11.86 7.02 8.33
CA ASP A 56 12.57 8.02 9.13
C ASP A 56 11.99 8.12 10.55
N ALA A 57 10.66 8.14 10.68
CA ALA A 57 10.01 8.09 11.99
C ALA A 57 10.32 6.79 12.76
N TRP A 58 10.44 5.66 12.04
CA TRP A 58 10.85 4.40 12.65
C TRP A 58 12.31 4.42 13.12
N LYS A 59 13.22 5.00 12.33
CA LYS A 59 14.63 5.18 12.72
C LYS A 59 14.76 6.06 13.95
N GLU A 60 14.02 7.16 14.01
CA GLU A 60 14.00 8.04 15.17
C GLU A 60 13.51 7.29 16.41
N TYR A 61 12.45 6.49 16.29
CA TYR A 61 11.96 5.64 17.37
C TYR A 61 13.01 4.61 17.84
N VAL A 62 13.61 3.86 16.90
CA VAL A 62 14.68 2.88 17.22
C VAL A 62 15.89 3.56 17.85
N SER A 63 16.21 4.80 17.44
CA SER A 63 17.34 5.54 18.00
C SER A 63 17.19 5.87 19.49
N GLY A 64 15.95 5.95 19.99
CA GLY A 64 15.63 6.18 21.40
C GLY A 64 15.53 4.90 22.24
N HIS A 65 15.63 3.72 21.64
CA HIS A 65 15.51 2.43 22.31
C HIS A 65 16.78 1.60 22.13
N GLU A 66 17.61 1.56 23.18
CA GLU A 66 18.90 0.85 23.19
C GLU A 66 18.73 -0.66 22.91
N ASP A 67 17.66 -1.28 23.42
CA ASP A 67 17.33 -2.69 23.19
C ASP A 67 17.13 -3.03 21.70
N LEU A 68 16.62 -2.07 20.91
CA LEU A 68 16.46 -2.24 19.48
C LEU A 68 17.77 -1.95 18.75
N LYS A 69 18.59 -1.02 19.22
CA LYS A 69 19.89 -0.74 18.60
C LYS A 69 20.78 -1.95 18.58
N GLU A 70 20.87 -2.74 19.64
CA GLU A 70 21.77 -3.91 19.64
C GLU A 70 21.38 -4.95 18.58
N HIS A 71 20.08 -5.14 18.34
CA HIS A 71 19.57 -6.12 17.38
C HIS A 71 19.48 -5.61 15.94
N PHE A 72 19.28 -4.30 15.76
CA PHE A 72 19.22 -3.68 14.45
C PHE A 72 20.54 -3.03 14.04
N ALA A 73 21.53 -2.87 14.93
CA ALA A 73 22.85 -2.32 14.61
C ALA A 73 23.52 -3.13 13.51
N GLU A 74 23.49 -4.45 13.57
CA GLU A 74 24.03 -5.33 12.52
C GLU A 74 23.32 -5.12 11.16
N LEU A 75 22.02 -4.79 11.18
CA LEU A 75 21.22 -4.45 10.00
C LEU A 75 21.47 -3.03 9.46
N PHE A 76 21.96 -2.12 10.31
CA PHE A 76 22.25 -0.72 9.96
C PHE A 76 23.74 -0.49 9.63
N GLU A 77 24.66 -1.30 10.15
CA GLU A 77 26.11 -1.18 9.89
C GLU A 77 26.54 -1.86 8.57
N GLU A 78 25.77 -2.77 7.97
CA GLU A 78 26.25 -3.57 6.83
C GLU A 78 25.75 -3.17 5.43
N LYS A 79 24.94 -2.12 5.25
CA LYS A 79 24.52 -1.68 3.89
C LYS A 79 24.42 -0.17 3.70
N GLU A 80 25.57 0.46 3.51
CA GLU A 80 25.71 1.43 2.41
C GLU A 80 25.73 0.64 1.08
N VAL A 81 24.60 0.05 0.67
CA VAL A 81 24.47 -0.48 -0.69
C VAL A 81 23.67 0.53 -1.48
N GLU A 82 24.40 1.11 -2.43
CA GLU A 82 24.02 2.00 -3.50
C GLU A 82 22.54 1.93 -3.88
N THR A 83 21.96 3.12 -3.94
CA THR A 83 20.75 3.46 -4.67
C THR A 83 20.81 2.97 -6.12
N GLU A 84 20.28 1.78 -6.39
CA GLU A 84 19.84 1.41 -7.73
C GLU A 84 18.32 1.37 -7.77
N HIS A 85 17.74 2.58 -7.80
CA HIS A 85 16.50 2.80 -8.51
C HIS A 85 16.76 2.57 -10.01
N THR A 86 16.54 1.34 -10.50
CA THR A 86 16.34 1.10 -11.93
C THR A 86 14.95 0.53 -12.15
N GLU A 87 14.08 1.47 -12.52
CA GLU A 87 12.79 1.35 -13.21
C GLU A 87 12.27 -0.06 -13.47
N THR A 88 11.28 -0.49 -12.68
CA THR A 88 10.29 -1.45 -13.18
C THR A 88 9.58 -0.83 -14.37
N GLU A 89 9.82 -1.40 -15.55
CA GLU A 89 9.26 -1.02 -16.84
C GLU A 89 7.77 -0.71 -16.74
N LYS A 90 7.39 0.50 -17.15
CA LYS A 90 5.98 0.86 -17.36
C LYS A 90 5.45 0.04 -18.51
N HIS A 91 4.81 -1.10 -18.22
CA HIS A 91 4.01 -1.80 -19.22
C HIS A 91 2.95 -0.82 -19.75
N ASN A 92 3.12 -0.43 -21.02
CA ASN A 92 2.25 0.47 -21.75
C ASN A 92 0.89 -0.22 -21.94
N ILE A 93 -0.03 0.05 -21.02
CA ILE A 93 -1.42 -0.41 -21.11
C ILE A 93 -2.10 0.46 -22.18
N HIS A 94 -2.12 -0.10 -23.39
CA HIS A 94 -3.29 -0.10 -24.27
C HIS A 94 -3.50 1.13 -25.18
N ASP A 95 -2.72 1.18 -26.26
CA ASP A 95 -3.21 1.69 -27.54
C ASP A 95 -4.31 0.74 -28.07
N MET A 96 -5.56 0.95 -27.65
CA MET A 96 -6.71 0.57 -28.47
C MET A 96 -7.62 1.78 -28.57
N LYS A 97 -7.38 2.60 -29.60
CA LYS A 97 -8.44 3.38 -30.21
C LYS A 97 -9.55 2.44 -30.65
N LYS A 98 -10.62 2.34 -29.86
CA LYS A 98 -11.93 1.95 -30.39
C LYS A 98 -12.86 3.15 -30.27
N ALA A 99 -13.10 3.75 -31.43
CA ALA A 99 -14.00 4.87 -31.60
C ALA A 99 -15.37 4.55 -30.96
N LYS A 100 -15.90 5.52 -30.20
CA LYS A 100 -17.26 5.49 -29.68
C LYS A 100 -18.26 5.33 -30.84
N PRO A 101 -19.47 4.86 -30.56
CA PRO A 101 -20.55 5.81 -30.76
C PRO A 101 -21.34 6.05 -29.49
N ALA A 102 -21.55 7.34 -29.24
CA ALA A 102 -22.46 7.86 -28.24
C ALA A 102 -23.87 7.32 -28.50
N ASN A 103 -24.47 6.68 -27.51
CA ASN A 103 -25.92 6.71 -27.36
C ASN A 103 -26.31 6.43 -25.91
N MET A 104 -26.49 7.50 -25.13
CA MET A 104 -27.13 7.46 -23.82
C MET A 104 -28.63 7.16 -24.03
N PRO A 105 -29.28 6.50 -23.07
CA PRO A 105 -30.47 7.15 -22.55
C PRO A 105 -30.39 7.32 -21.04
N ASN A 106 -30.61 8.56 -20.61
CA ASN A 106 -30.91 8.88 -19.22
C ASN A 106 -32.02 7.95 -18.71
N PHE A 107 -31.78 7.31 -17.56
CA PHE A 107 -32.80 6.55 -16.88
C PHE A 107 -33.94 7.48 -16.45
N THR A 108 -35.08 7.39 -17.14
CA THR A 108 -36.35 7.94 -16.68
C THR A 108 -37.16 6.81 -16.02
N PRO A 109 -37.62 6.99 -14.77
CA PRO A 109 -38.49 6.01 -14.12
C PRO A 109 -39.74 5.72 -15.00
N GLY A 110 -39.92 4.45 -15.42
CA GLY A 110 -41.09 3.99 -16.17
C GLY A 110 -40.84 3.32 -17.54
N MET A 111 -39.60 3.26 -18.05
CA MET A 111 -39.32 2.65 -19.36
C MET A 111 -39.32 1.11 -19.32
N LYS A 112 -40.26 0.49 -20.05
CA LYS A 112 -40.40 -0.98 -20.18
C LYS A 112 -39.41 -1.52 -21.22
N ARG A 113 -38.60 -2.52 -20.85
CA ARG A 113 -37.73 -3.28 -21.77
C ARG A 113 -38.59 -4.28 -22.56
N THR A 114 -39.02 -3.92 -23.77
CA THR A 114 -39.77 -4.84 -24.63
C THR A 114 -38.80 -5.69 -25.46
N GLY A 115 -38.62 -6.94 -25.02
CA GLY A 115 -37.86 -7.97 -25.74
C GLY A 115 -38.58 -8.46 -27.00
N ARG A 116 -37.77 -8.73 -28.02
CA ARG A 116 -38.03 -9.21 -29.38
C ARG A 116 -39.07 -10.34 -29.51
N ALA A 117 -40.18 -10.10 -30.23
CA ALA A 117 -41.07 -11.15 -30.72
C ALA A 117 -40.57 -11.69 -32.08
N LYS A 118 -40.46 -13.02 -32.20
CA LYS A 118 -39.97 -13.76 -33.38
C LYS A 118 -41.08 -13.77 -34.45
N LYS A 119 -40.81 -13.29 -35.66
CA LYS A 119 -41.75 -13.41 -36.80
C LYS A 119 -41.68 -14.82 -37.40
N ILE A 120 -42.86 -15.37 -37.71
CA ILE A 120 -43.08 -16.58 -38.53
C ILE A 120 -42.61 -16.31 -39.96
#